data_AF-A0A7E6FR45-F1
#
_entry.id   AF-A0A7E6FR45-F1
#
_cell.length_a   1.000
_cell.length_b   1.000
_cell.length_c   1.000
_cell.angle_alpha   90.00
_cell.angle_beta   90.00
_cell.angle_gamma   90.00
#
_symmetry.space_group_name_H-M   'P 1'
#
loop_
_entity.id
_entity.type
_entity.pdbx_description
1 polymer ?
#
loop_
_entity_poly.entity_id
_entity_poly.type
_entity_poly.pdbx_seq_one_letter_code
_entity_poly.pdbx_strand_id
1 'polypeptide(L)'
;MWRFLAVLLMSFVLAIKGFYFHTELNPDRVIKAKAEVTPECLKYSENIDCRFYECLDKRYPCHKEHMGMENPYKHCKEDVAVAKTLNDVGKIWMDSIIKCFMTKMAEIYKAETIDCTTVVDKVKDIQRHCYISNDFCGVGWDNRHVLWKMFERKVTETKQEYYIQLWKNLGMMSSKCTSENAPKLTAWINAKTGQ
;
A
#
# COMPACT_ATOMS: atom_id res chain seq x y z
N MET A 1 -49.64 -16.38 9.37
CA MET A 1 -49.43 -14.92 9.17
C MET A 1 -48.38 -14.28 10.09
N TRP A 2 -47.95 -14.91 11.19
CA TRP A 2 -47.02 -14.28 12.16
C TRP A 2 -45.53 -14.29 11.75
N ARG A 3 -45.13 -15.16 10.82
CA ARG A 3 -43.72 -15.28 10.38
C ARG A 3 -43.24 -14.12 9.48
N PHE A 4 -44.15 -13.41 8.81
CA PHE A 4 -43.79 -12.26 7.97
C PHE A 4 -43.59 -10.97 8.78
N LEU A 5 -44.26 -10.83 9.93
CA LEU A 5 -44.12 -9.65 10.80
C LEU A 5 -42.75 -9.65 11.53
N ALA A 6 -42.22 -10.82 11.89
CA ALA A 6 -40.93 -10.96 12.55
C ALA A 6 -39.73 -10.64 11.63
N VAL A 7 -39.85 -10.92 10.33
CA VAL A 7 -38.78 -10.62 9.34
C VAL A 7 -38.74 -9.11 9.05
N LEU A 8 -39.88 -8.44 8.98
CA LEU A 8 -39.93 -6.97 8.78
C LEU A 8 -39.42 -6.19 10.00
N LEU A 9 -39.69 -6.66 11.22
CA LEU A 9 -39.18 -6.02 12.45
C LEU A 9 -37.67 -6.23 12.64
N MET A 10 -37.10 -7.38 12.24
CA MET A 10 -35.64 -7.56 12.27
C MET A 10 -34.90 -6.70 11.24
N SER A 11 -35.49 -6.44 10.07
CA SER A 11 -34.93 -5.54 9.06
C SER A 11 -34.88 -4.08 9.53
N PHE A 12 -35.87 -3.63 10.31
CA PHE A 12 -35.88 -2.27 10.88
C PHE A 12 -34.87 -2.08 12.02
N VAL A 13 -34.64 -3.11 12.86
CA VAL A 13 -33.64 -3.03 13.94
C VAL A 13 -32.20 -3.07 13.40
N LEU A 14 -31.95 -3.78 12.30
CA LEU A 14 -30.65 -3.77 11.63
C LEU A 14 -30.39 -2.45 10.86
N ALA A 15 -31.44 -1.80 10.34
CA ALA A 15 -31.31 -0.49 9.73
C ALA A 15 -30.97 0.62 10.76
N ILE A 16 -31.48 0.52 11.99
CA ILE A 16 -31.19 1.52 13.05
C ILE A 16 -29.80 1.29 13.68
N LYS A 17 -29.34 0.04 13.81
CA LYS A 17 -27.94 -0.23 14.22
C LYS A 17 -26.90 0.11 13.14
N GLY A 18 -27.28 0.09 11.86
CA GLY A 18 -26.44 0.59 10.76
C GLY A 18 -26.23 2.12 10.76
N PHE A 19 -27.03 2.87 11.54
CA PHE A 19 -26.97 4.33 11.63
C PHE A 19 -26.21 4.83 12.87
N TYR A 20 -25.86 3.95 13.83
CA TYR A 20 -25.35 4.34 15.15
C TYR A 20 -24.01 3.71 15.58
N PHE A 21 -23.35 2.91 14.73
CA PHE A 21 -21.98 2.47 14.99
C PHE A 21 -20.96 3.37 14.28
N HIS A 22 -20.47 4.36 15.04
CA HIS A 22 -19.15 4.98 14.92
C HIS A 22 -18.72 5.54 13.55
N THR A 23 -19.46 6.52 13.03
CA THR A 23 -18.80 7.65 12.37
C THR A 23 -18.60 8.77 13.39
N GLU A 24 -17.69 8.54 14.34
CA GLU A 24 -16.94 9.69 14.83
C GLU A 24 -16.16 10.21 13.62
N LEU A 25 -16.80 11.14 12.90
CA LEU A 25 -16.20 11.94 11.85
C LEU A 25 -14.99 12.63 12.47
N ASN A 26 -13.83 12.00 12.29
CA ASN A 26 -12.55 12.54 12.67
C ASN A 26 -12.43 13.93 12.02
N PRO A 27 -12.34 15.02 12.79
CA PRO A 27 -12.48 16.38 12.26
C PRO A 27 -11.41 16.75 11.21
N ASP A 28 -10.31 16.00 11.17
CA ASP A 28 -9.20 16.22 10.25
C ASP A 28 -9.09 15.11 9.18
N ARG A 29 -10.21 14.70 8.58
CA ARG A 29 -10.20 13.77 7.43
C ARG A 29 -9.34 14.33 6.29
N VAL A 30 -9.55 15.60 5.95
CA VAL A 30 -8.80 16.32 4.92
C VAL A 30 -7.93 17.36 5.61
N ILE A 31 -6.61 17.19 5.56
CA ILE A 31 -5.66 18.15 6.14
C ILE A 31 -5.08 19.05 5.05
N LYS A 32 -4.90 20.32 5.39
CA LYS A 32 -4.09 21.25 4.59
C LYS A 32 -2.60 20.99 4.85
N ALA A 33 -1.78 21.24 3.85
CA ALA A 33 -0.33 21.20 3.98
C ALA A 33 0.15 22.10 5.14
N LYS A 34 0.99 21.56 6.03
CA LYS A 34 1.55 22.29 7.19
C LYS A 34 2.94 22.88 6.94
N ALA A 35 3.58 22.52 5.84
CA ALA A 35 4.92 22.98 5.47
C ALA A 35 4.99 23.16 3.95
N GLU A 36 5.74 24.13 3.44
CA GLU A 36 5.88 24.42 2.01
C GLU A 36 6.53 23.29 1.20
N VAL A 37 6.29 23.30 -0.13
CA VAL A 37 6.99 22.42 -1.07
C VAL A 37 8.42 22.95 -1.23
N THR A 38 9.42 22.16 -0.85
CA THR A 38 10.83 22.57 -0.99
C THR A 38 11.51 21.86 -2.17
N PRO A 39 12.43 22.55 -2.88
CA PRO A 39 13.25 21.92 -3.91
C PRO A 39 14.10 20.75 -3.39
N GLU A 40 14.54 20.83 -2.13
CA GLU A 40 15.30 19.76 -1.48
C GLU A 40 14.48 18.46 -1.35
N CYS A 41 13.22 18.57 -0.90
CA CYS A 41 12.34 17.41 -0.78
C CYS A 41 12.01 16.81 -2.15
N LEU A 42 11.81 17.63 -3.18
CA LEU A 42 11.64 17.13 -4.55
C LEU A 42 12.89 16.40 -5.05
N LYS A 43 14.07 16.94 -4.75
CA LYS A 43 15.35 16.29 -5.09
C LYS A 43 15.54 14.95 -4.36
N TYR A 44 15.01 14.78 -3.15
CA TYR A 44 14.99 13.47 -2.48
C TYR A 44 14.14 12.45 -3.24
N SER A 45 12.96 12.86 -3.75
CA SER A 45 12.15 11.99 -4.61
C SER A 45 12.89 11.60 -5.90
N GLU A 46 13.51 12.56 -6.58
CA GLU A 46 14.24 12.33 -7.84
C GLU A 46 15.42 11.37 -7.68
N ASN A 47 16.12 11.44 -6.53
CA ASN A 47 17.29 10.60 -6.24
C ASN A 47 16.95 9.30 -5.50
N ILE A 48 15.67 8.95 -5.34
CA ILE A 48 15.25 7.74 -4.61
C ILE A 48 15.75 7.76 -3.14
N ASP A 49 15.79 8.94 -2.54
CA ASP A 49 16.23 9.12 -1.15
C ASP A 49 15.04 8.97 -0.19
N CYS A 50 15.16 8.02 0.73
CA CYS A 50 14.12 7.74 1.72
C CYS A 50 13.77 8.94 2.60
N ARG A 51 14.65 9.94 2.77
CA ARG A 51 14.36 11.20 3.48
C ARG A 51 13.16 11.95 2.89
N PHE A 52 12.78 11.67 1.65
CA PHE A 52 11.54 12.19 1.08
C PHE A 52 10.29 11.87 1.92
N TYR A 53 10.25 10.72 2.61
CA TYR A 53 9.11 10.38 3.47
C TYR A 53 9.03 11.25 4.72
N GLU A 54 10.15 11.76 5.22
CA GLU A 54 10.18 12.74 6.33
C GLU A 54 9.59 14.08 5.88
N CYS A 55 9.83 14.48 4.62
CA CYS A 55 9.20 15.66 4.02
C CYS A 55 7.68 15.49 3.89
N LEU A 56 7.22 14.33 3.42
CA LEU A 56 5.80 14.01 3.31
C LEU A 56 5.13 14.05 4.68
N ASP A 57 5.74 13.44 5.69
CA ASP A 57 5.24 13.43 7.06
C ASP A 57 5.14 14.85 7.65
N LYS A 58 6.23 15.62 7.54
CA LYS A 58 6.26 17.01 8.00
C LYS A 58 5.18 17.87 7.35
N ARG A 59 4.92 17.66 6.05
CA ARG A 59 3.87 18.41 5.32
C ARG A 59 2.47 17.89 5.65
N TYR A 60 2.31 16.60 5.87
CA TYR A 60 1.04 15.90 6.09
C TYR A 60 1.14 14.88 7.23
N PRO A 61 1.04 15.31 8.50
CA PRO A 61 1.11 14.40 9.63
C PRO A 61 -0.22 13.65 9.79
N CYS A 62 -0.46 12.67 8.92
CA CYS A 62 -1.67 11.85 8.90
C CYS A 62 -1.69 10.76 10.00
N HIS A 63 -0.65 10.66 10.82
CA HIS A 63 -0.58 9.65 11.87
C HIS A 63 -1.47 10.06 13.02
N LYS A 64 -2.44 9.20 13.38
CA LYS A 64 -2.92 9.23 14.76
C LYS A 64 -1.79 8.73 15.65
N GLU A 65 -1.56 9.37 16.79
CA GLU A 65 -0.58 8.99 17.83
C GLU A 65 -0.71 7.51 18.29
N HIS A 66 -1.74 6.78 17.84
CA HIS A 66 -2.05 5.41 18.23
C HIS A 66 -2.13 4.41 17.07
N MET A 67 -1.83 4.81 15.83
CA MET A 67 -2.01 3.90 14.69
C MET A 67 -0.91 2.84 14.51
N GLY A 68 0.17 2.88 15.30
CA GLY A 68 1.23 1.86 15.25
C GLY A 68 1.82 1.64 13.84
N MET A 69 1.57 2.57 12.91
CA MET A 69 2.08 2.48 11.55
C MET A 69 3.58 2.72 11.63
N GLU A 70 4.33 1.71 11.22
CA GLU A 70 5.78 1.78 11.16
C GLU A 70 6.21 2.92 10.23
N ASN A 71 7.31 3.56 10.59
CA ASN A 71 7.82 4.75 9.92
C ASN A 71 8.09 4.46 8.41
N PRO A 72 7.41 5.14 7.46
CA PRO A 72 7.63 4.94 6.02
C PRO A 72 9.09 5.12 5.58
N TYR A 73 9.84 6.00 6.25
CA TYR A 73 11.29 6.15 6.03
C TYR A 73 12.06 4.85 6.34
N LYS A 74 11.74 4.18 7.45
CA LYS A 74 12.34 2.90 7.84
C LYS A 74 12.05 1.84 6.77
N HIS A 75 10.80 1.75 6.32
CA HIS A 75 10.41 0.81 5.26
C HIS A 75 11.13 1.04 3.95
N CYS A 76 11.21 2.30 3.50
CA CYS A 76 11.96 2.62 2.31
C CYS A 76 13.41 2.13 2.41
N LYS A 77 14.08 2.35 3.54
CA LYS A 77 15.48 1.89 3.71
C LYS A 77 15.61 0.37 3.66
N GLU A 78 14.69 -0.35 4.28
CA GLU A 78 14.66 -1.81 4.27
C GLU A 78 14.42 -2.35 2.85
N ASP A 79 13.44 -1.79 2.15
CA ASP A 79 13.06 -2.22 0.81
C ASP A 79 14.18 -1.91 -0.20
N VAL A 80 14.85 -0.75 -0.09
CA VAL A 80 16.05 -0.40 -0.87
C VAL A 80 17.22 -1.34 -0.56
N ALA A 81 17.39 -1.77 0.69
CA ALA A 81 18.44 -2.74 1.04
C ALA A 81 18.16 -4.11 0.43
N VAL A 82 16.91 -4.58 0.45
CA VAL A 82 16.54 -5.84 -0.20
C VAL A 82 16.64 -5.74 -1.72
N ALA A 83 16.31 -4.59 -2.31
CA ALA A 83 16.43 -4.36 -3.76
C ALA A 83 17.86 -4.57 -4.27
N LYS A 84 18.88 -4.23 -3.46
CA LYS A 84 20.30 -4.46 -3.80
C LYS A 84 20.67 -5.95 -3.93
N THR A 85 19.86 -6.86 -3.38
CA THR A 85 20.07 -8.31 -3.44
C THR A 85 19.49 -8.96 -4.70
N LEU A 86 18.77 -8.19 -5.54
CA LEU A 86 18.27 -8.66 -6.82
C LEU A 86 19.43 -8.96 -7.80
N ASN A 87 19.17 -9.80 -8.80
CA ASN A 87 20.07 -9.93 -9.95
C ASN A 87 20.06 -8.62 -10.77
N ASP A 88 20.95 -8.49 -11.75
CA ASP A 88 21.12 -7.21 -12.47
C ASP A 88 19.85 -6.79 -13.22
N VAL A 89 19.13 -7.74 -13.81
CA VAL A 89 17.81 -7.49 -14.43
C VAL A 89 16.79 -7.00 -13.40
N GLY A 90 16.74 -7.65 -12.23
CA GLY A 90 15.86 -7.30 -11.13
C GLY A 90 16.18 -5.95 -10.51
N LYS A 91 17.46 -5.56 -10.42
CA LYS A 91 17.88 -4.22 -9.94
C LYS A 91 17.35 -3.13 -10.87
N ILE A 92 17.58 -3.26 -12.18
CA ILE A 92 17.09 -2.29 -13.19
C ILE A 92 15.57 -2.17 -13.12
N TRP A 93 14.88 -3.30 -12.98
CA TRP A 93 13.43 -3.36 -12.86
C TRP A 93 12.91 -2.69 -11.59
N MET A 94 13.51 -2.99 -10.44
CA MET A 94 13.13 -2.39 -9.16
C MET A 94 13.41 -0.88 -9.13
N ASP A 95 14.54 -0.43 -9.67
CA ASP A 95 14.85 1.00 -9.79
C ASP A 95 13.78 1.73 -10.62
N SER A 96 13.29 1.10 -11.69
CA SER A 96 12.21 1.65 -12.53
C SER A 96 10.89 1.75 -11.77
N ILE A 97 10.55 0.74 -10.97
CA ILE A 97 9.36 0.76 -10.08
C ILE A 97 9.49 1.85 -9.02
N ILE A 98 10.61 1.92 -8.32
CA ILE A 98 10.81 2.91 -7.25
C ILE A 98 10.78 4.32 -7.84
N LYS A 99 11.41 4.55 -8.99
CA LYS A 99 11.35 5.84 -9.70
C LYS A 99 9.93 6.22 -10.07
N CYS A 100 9.14 5.29 -10.61
CA CYS A 100 7.71 5.51 -10.88
C CYS A 100 6.96 5.90 -9.60
N PHE A 101 7.17 5.14 -8.52
CA PHE A 101 6.50 5.35 -7.25
C PHE A 101 6.84 6.72 -6.64
N MET A 102 8.12 7.06 -6.54
CA MET A 102 8.60 8.33 -5.98
C MET A 102 8.10 9.53 -6.79
N THR A 103 8.03 9.41 -8.13
CA THR A 103 7.45 10.44 -9.00
C THR A 103 5.99 10.71 -8.65
N LYS A 104 5.19 9.66 -8.50
CA LYS A 104 3.76 9.77 -8.14
C LYS A 104 3.56 10.24 -6.69
N MET A 105 4.43 9.85 -5.77
CA MET A 105 4.41 10.37 -4.41
C MET A 105 4.81 11.86 -4.35
N ALA A 106 5.67 12.35 -5.25
CA ALA A 106 5.96 13.77 -5.38
C ALA A 106 4.74 14.59 -5.84
N GLU A 107 3.83 14.00 -6.64
CA GLU A 107 2.55 14.63 -6.96
C GLU A 107 1.67 14.80 -5.71
N ILE A 108 1.69 13.82 -4.79
CA ILE A 108 1.01 13.94 -3.49
C ILE A 108 1.66 15.04 -2.64
N TYR A 109 3.00 15.07 -2.58
CA TYR A 109 3.73 16.11 -1.85
C TYR A 109 3.37 17.52 -2.32
N LYS A 110 3.22 17.72 -3.64
CA LYS A 110 2.86 19.00 -4.25
C LYS A 110 1.41 19.44 -4.06
N ALA A 111 0.51 18.55 -3.62
CA ALA A 111 -0.90 18.90 -3.41
C ALA A 111 -1.05 19.99 -2.33
N GLU A 112 -2.20 20.66 -2.26
CA GLU A 112 -2.49 21.60 -1.17
C GLU A 112 -3.12 20.92 0.04
N THR A 113 -3.86 19.83 -0.22
CA THR A 113 -4.59 19.07 0.77
C THR A 113 -4.41 17.58 0.53
N ILE A 114 -4.62 16.79 1.59
CA ILE A 114 -4.65 15.33 1.51
C ILE A 114 -5.75 14.79 2.40
N ASP A 115 -6.45 13.76 1.92
CA ASP A 115 -7.40 13.00 2.73
C ASP A 115 -6.65 11.85 3.41
N CYS A 116 -6.42 11.96 4.72
CA CYS A 116 -5.69 10.96 5.49
C CYS A 116 -6.43 9.61 5.60
N THR A 117 -7.73 9.57 5.30
CA THR A 117 -8.50 8.30 5.28
C THR A 117 -8.34 7.54 3.97
N THR A 118 -8.06 8.24 2.86
CA THR A 118 -7.94 7.62 1.52
C THR A 118 -6.52 7.64 0.97
N VAL A 119 -5.58 8.36 1.59
CA VAL A 119 -4.17 8.40 1.15
C VAL A 119 -3.55 7.02 1.06
N VAL A 120 -3.85 6.12 2.01
CA VAL A 120 -3.32 4.77 2.02
C VAL A 120 -3.79 3.99 0.78
N ASP A 121 -5.04 4.15 0.37
CA ASP A 121 -5.56 3.50 -0.84
C ASP A 121 -4.98 4.12 -2.12
N LYS A 122 -4.79 5.44 -2.13
CA LYS A 122 -4.10 6.13 -3.23
C LYS A 122 -2.65 5.64 -3.39
N VAL A 123 -1.94 5.45 -2.29
CA VAL A 123 -0.57 4.91 -2.27
C VAL A 123 -0.54 3.48 -2.80
N LYS A 124 -1.50 2.63 -2.39
CA LYS A 124 -1.65 1.27 -2.93
C LYS A 124 -1.90 1.26 -4.44
N ASP A 125 -2.74 2.17 -4.92
CA ASP A 125 -3.04 2.30 -6.35
C ASP A 125 -1.81 2.73 -7.15
N ILE A 126 -1.04 3.69 -6.64
CA ILE A 126 0.24 4.09 -7.22
C ILE A 126 1.19 2.89 -7.29
N GLN A 127 1.33 2.15 -6.19
CA GLN A 127 2.19 0.97 -6.16
C GLN A 127 1.77 -0.05 -7.21
N ARG A 128 0.50 -0.42 -7.26
CA ARG A 128 -0.05 -1.35 -8.25
C ARG A 128 0.22 -0.87 -9.67
N HIS A 129 -0.03 0.41 -9.95
CA HIS A 129 0.23 1.00 -11.26
C HIS A 129 1.70 0.86 -11.65
N CYS A 130 2.63 1.22 -10.75
CA CYS A 130 4.05 1.18 -11.02
C CYS A 130 4.59 -0.24 -11.24
N TYR A 131 4.10 -1.24 -10.51
CA TYR A 131 4.46 -2.63 -10.80
C TYR A 131 3.97 -3.07 -12.18
N ILE A 132 2.69 -2.83 -12.49
CA ILE A 132 2.11 -3.26 -13.78
C ILE A 132 2.79 -2.54 -14.96
N SER A 133 3.05 -1.25 -14.86
CA SER A 133 3.64 -0.45 -15.95
C SER A 133 5.10 -0.76 -16.21
N ASN A 134 5.80 -1.41 -15.27
CA ASN A 134 7.21 -1.76 -15.38
C ASN A 134 7.42 -3.27 -15.59
N ASP A 135 6.52 -3.98 -16.28
CA ASP A 135 6.70 -5.41 -16.59
C ASP A 135 6.83 -6.34 -15.36
N PHE A 136 5.90 -6.21 -14.41
CA PHE A 136 5.79 -7.17 -13.31
C PHE A 136 5.58 -8.62 -13.81
N CYS A 137 4.93 -8.81 -14.95
CA CYS A 137 4.62 -10.14 -15.48
C CYS A 137 5.85 -10.89 -16.01
N GLY A 138 6.78 -10.20 -16.68
CA GLY A 138 8.05 -10.78 -17.11
C GLY A 138 9.08 -10.80 -15.97
N VAL A 139 9.63 -9.64 -15.64
CA VAL A 139 10.76 -9.55 -14.70
C VAL A 139 10.38 -9.79 -13.25
N GLY A 140 9.21 -9.30 -12.82
CA GLY A 140 8.77 -9.44 -11.44
C GLY A 140 8.52 -10.89 -11.04
N TRP A 141 8.03 -11.70 -11.98
CA TRP A 141 7.78 -13.13 -11.77
C TRP A 141 9.06 -13.91 -11.47
N ASP A 142 10.14 -13.65 -12.20
CA ASP A 142 11.43 -14.33 -12.02
C ASP A 142 12.09 -13.94 -10.69
N ASN A 143 11.82 -12.72 -10.22
CA ASN A 143 12.35 -12.18 -8.96
C ASN A 143 11.40 -12.35 -7.76
N ARG A 144 10.31 -13.11 -7.90
CA ARG A 144 9.25 -13.25 -6.88
C ARG A 144 9.72 -13.68 -5.49
N HIS A 145 10.80 -14.46 -5.42
CA HIS A 145 11.37 -14.92 -4.15
C HIS A 145 12.06 -13.79 -3.35
N VAL A 146 12.64 -12.80 -4.04
CA VAL A 146 13.21 -11.60 -3.38
C VAL A 146 12.10 -10.64 -2.99
N LEU A 147 11.08 -10.47 -3.86
CA LEU A 147 9.87 -9.72 -3.52
C LEU A 147 9.19 -10.31 -2.29
N TRP A 148 9.13 -11.64 -2.19
CA TRP A 148 8.60 -12.32 -1.00
C TRP A 148 9.34 -11.87 0.26
N LYS A 149 10.68 -11.77 0.27
CA LYS A 149 11.44 -11.29 1.43
C LYS A 149 11.12 -9.86 1.84
N MET A 150 10.76 -8.98 0.88
CA MET A 150 10.37 -7.59 1.19
C MET A 150 9.05 -7.55 1.98
N PHE A 151 8.13 -8.48 1.69
CA PHE A 151 6.78 -8.47 2.25
C PHE A 151 6.57 -9.46 3.41
N GLU A 152 7.25 -10.62 3.39
CA GLU A 152 7.09 -11.75 4.33
C GLU A 152 7.21 -11.29 5.78
N ARG A 153 8.34 -10.67 6.13
CA ARG A 153 8.64 -10.25 7.52
C ARG A 153 7.53 -9.38 8.09
N LYS A 154 7.03 -8.43 7.29
CA LYS A 154 6.05 -7.45 7.74
C LYS A 154 4.67 -8.07 7.95
N VAL A 155 4.38 -9.17 7.27
CA VAL A 155 3.07 -9.83 7.31
C VAL A 155 3.00 -10.82 8.46
N THR A 156 4.09 -11.53 8.69
CA THR A 156 4.22 -12.42 9.85
C THR A 156 4.24 -11.64 11.16
N GLU A 157 4.85 -10.45 11.18
CA GLU A 157 5.09 -9.70 12.43
C GLU A 157 3.96 -8.75 12.81
N THR A 158 3.34 -8.04 11.85
CA THR A 158 2.52 -6.86 12.20
C THR A 158 1.02 -7.12 12.21
N LYS A 159 0.52 -8.13 11.47
CA LYS A 159 -0.91 -8.36 11.17
C LYS A 159 -1.66 -7.09 10.71
N GLN A 160 -0.96 -6.05 10.26
CA GLN A 160 -1.61 -4.80 9.89
C GLN A 160 -2.40 -4.97 8.59
N GLU A 161 -3.61 -4.41 8.56
CA GLU A 161 -4.51 -4.43 7.40
C GLU A 161 -3.82 -3.93 6.12
N TYR A 162 -2.90 -2.97 6.25
CA TYR A 162 -2.08 -2.48 5.14
C TYR A 162 -1.34 -3.62 4.40
N TYR A 163 -0.63 -4.49 5.13
CA TYR A 163 0.15 -5.56 4.51
C TYR A 163 -0.72 -6.70 3.96
N ILE A 164 -1.86 -6.97 4.61
CA ILE A 164 -2.85 -7.92 4.08
C ILE A 164 -3.35 -7.42 2.72
N GLN A 165 -3.65 -6.13 2.61
CA GLN A 165 -4.10 -5.54 1.35
C GLN A 165 -2.98 -5.44 0.31
N LEU A 166 -1.75 -5.18 0.73
CA LEU A 166 -0.57 -5.24 -0.13
C LEU A 166 -0.43 -6.62 -0.78
N TRP A 167 -0.63 -7.69 0.00
CA TRP A 167 -0.66 -9.05 -0.52
C TRP A 167 -1.81 -9.29 -1.48
N LYS A 168 -3.02 -8.82 -1.16
CA LYS A 168 -4.16 -8.92 -2.10
C LYS A 168 -3.81 -8.25 -3.42
N ASN A 169 -3.15 -7.09 -3.39
CA ASN A 169 -2.71 -6.39 -4.60
C ASN A 169 -1.65 -7.18 -5.37
N LEU A 170 -0.62 -7.71 -4.70
CA LEU A 170 0.39 -8.57 -5.33
C LEU A 170 -0.25 -9.83 -5.94
N GLY A 171 -1.18 -10.45 -5.23
CA GLY A 171 -1.95 -11.60 -5.70
C GLY A 171 -2.79 -11.27 -6.93
N MET A 172 -3.47 -10.11 -6.95
CA MET A 172 -4.22 -9.63 -8.11
C MET A 172 -3.34 -9.29 -9.31
N MET A 173 -2.17 -8.66 -9.09
CA MET A 173 -1.22 -8.39 -10.16
C MET A 173 -0.65 -9.70 -10.72
N SER A 174 -0.28 -10.62 -9.83
CA SER A 174 0.20 -11.94 -10.20
C SER A 174 -0.87 -12.73 -10.93
N SER A 175 -2.13 -12.71 -10.49
CA SER A 175 -3.25 -13.40 -11.16
C SER A 175 -3.49 -12.86 -12.56
N LYS A 176 -3.41 -11.54 -12.74
CA LYS A 176 -3.50 -10.88 -14.05
C LYS A 176 -2.34 -11.29 -14.98
N CYS A 177 -1.13 -11.45 -14.45
CA CYS A 177 0.02 -11.97 -15.19
C CYS A 177 -0.05 -13.48 -15.44
N THR A 178 -0.86 -14.21 -14.68
CA THR A 178 -0.90 -15.67 -14.68
C THR A 178 -2.13 -16.27 -15.33
N SER A 179 -2.91 -15.55 -16.15
CA SER A 179 -3.79 -16.25 -17.10
C SER A 179 -3.04 -17.27 -17.98
N GLU A 180 -1.70 -17.17 -18.07
CA GLU A 180 -0.80 -18.15 -18.69
C GLU A 180 -0.01 -19.06 -17.70
N ASN A 181 0.01 -18.77 -16.38
CA ASN A 181 0.83 -19.48 -15.37
C ASN A 181 0.12 -19.75 -14.02
N ALA A 182 -1.22 -19.64 -13.95
CA ALA A 182 -2.02 -19.61 -12.72
C ALA A 182 -1.78 -20.82 -11.78
N PRO A 183 -1.63 -22.06 -12.27
CA PRO A 183 -1.38 -23.20 -11.40
C PRO A 183 -0.08 -23.06 -10.59
N LYS A 184 0.98 -22.47 -11.17
CA LYS A 184 2.27 -22.26 -10.50
C LYS A 184 2.19 -21.20 -9.40
N LEU A 185 1.39 -20.15 -9.62
CA LEU A 185 1.15 -19.09 -8.63
C LEU A 185 0.39 -19.62 -7.42
N THR A 186 -0.76 -20.25 -7.66
CA THR A 186 -1.61 -20.80 -6.59
C THR A 186 -0.86 -21.83 -5.76
N ALA A 187 -0.08 -22.71 -6.41
CA ALA A 187 0.76 -23.68 -5.71
C ALA A 187 1.82 -23.01 -4.82
N TRP A 188 2.47 -21.94 -5.31
CA TRP A 188 3.49 -21.22 -4.55
C TRP A 188 2.91 -20.42 -3.37
N ILE A 189 1.77 -19.73 -3.56
CA ILE A 189 1.07 -19.01 -2.48
C ILE A 189 0.62 -20.01 -1.41
N ASN A 190 -0.06 -21.09 -1.80
CA ASN A 190 -0.57 -22.10 -0.87
C ASN A 190 0.56 -22.78 -0.08
N ALA A 191 1.72 -23.02 -0.70
CA ALA A 191 2.90 -23.54 -0.02
C ALA A 191 3.48 -22.57 1.03
N LYS A 192 3.17 -21.27 0.93
CA LYS A 192 3.66 -20.24 1.85
C LYS A 192 2.65 -19.80 2.89
N THR A 193 1.35 -19.92 2.63
CA THR A 193 0.27 -19.54 3.56
C THR A 193 -0.25 -20.71 4.40
N GLY A 194 0.16 -21.95 4.09
CA GLY A 194 -0.21 -23.17 4.82
C GLY A 194 0.78 -23.58 5.93
N GLN A 195 1.71 -22.69 6.30
CA GLN A 195 2.62 -22.81 7.45
C GLN A 195 2.29 -21.72 8.47
#